data_AF-A0A933FRS9-F1
#
_entry.id   AF-A0A933FRS9-F1
#
_cell.length_a   1.000
_cell.length_b   1.000
_cell.length_c   1.000
_cell.angle_alpha   90.00
_cell.angle_beta   90.00
_cell.angle_gamma   90.00
#
_symmetry.space_group_name_H-M   'P 1'
#
loop_
_entity.id
_entity.type
_entity.pdbx_description
1 polymer ?
#
loop_
_entity_poly.entity_id
_entity_poly.type
_entity_poly.pdbx_seq_one_letter_code
_entity_poly.pdbx_strand_id
1 'polypeptide(L)'
;MHPDFKNVGAVAPAMGNHLIDQTSPEFNGKKFTRTWIYGVYDGRVTFYEEMVTRDYLLSQPATCFPVKSPRAVGISGYYPTQSCIRYRSQANEYSVSMEGFALREASAPEAIRVER
;
A
#
# COMPACT_ATOMS: atom_id res chain seq x y z
N MET A 1 11.04 4.04 -4.37
CA MET A 1 9.91 3.73 -3.46
C MET A 1 9.49 5.02 -2.75
N HIS A 2 8.24 5.15 -2.29
CA HIS A 2 7.87 6.28 -1.42
C HIS A 2 8.72 6.22 -0.12
N PRO A 3 9.27 7.34 0.38
CA PRO A 3 10.29 7.33 1.44
C PRO A 3 9.84 6.68 2.75
N ASP A 4 8.54 6.71 3.06
CA ASP A 4 7.99 6.13 4.29
C ASP A 4 8.00 4.59 4.31
N PHE A 5 8.08 3.95 3.13
CA PHE A 5 8.12 2.49 3.03
C PHE A 5 9.54 1.96 3.23
N LYS A 6 9.73 1.16 4.27
CA LYS A 6 11.04 0.63 4.65
C LYS A 6 11.10 -0.89 4.50
N ASN A 7 12.30 -1.34 4.15
CA ASN A 7 12.66 -2.75 4.26
C ASN A 7 12.99 -3.05 5.72
N VAL A 8 12.20 -3.91 6.36
CA VAL A 8 12.43 -4.39 7.73
C VAL A 8 12.78 -5.88 7.78
N GLY A 9 13.06 -6.50 6.63
CA GLY A 9 13.32 -7.93 6.55
C GLY A 9 12.07 -8.80 6.66
N ALA A 10 10.87 -8.24 6.40
CA ALA A 10 9.60 -8.96 6.40
C ALA A 10 9.45 -9.81 5.13
N VAL A 11 10.30 -10.82 4.99
CA VAL A 11 10.35 -11.72 3.83
C VAL A 11 9.50 -12.97 4.11
N ALA A 12 8.56 -13.25 3.21
CA ALA A 12 7.78 -14.49 3.25
C ALA A 12 8.10 -15.38 2.03
N PRO A 13 8.29 -16.70 2.24
CA PRO A 13 8.46 -17.64 1.14
C PRO A 13 7.31 -17.54 0.11
N ALA A 14 7.65 -17.67 -1.17
CA ALA A 14 6.73 -17.56 -2.31
C ALA A 14 6.03 -16.20 -2.50
N MET A 15 6.33 -15.17 -1.70
CA MET A 15 5.80 -13.81 -1.87
C MET A 15 6.92 -12.80 -2.14
N GLY A 16 7.97 -12.82 -1.32
CA GLY A 16 9.03 -11.82 -1.34
C GLY A 16 9.01 -10.95 -0.08
N ASN A 17 9.61 -9.76 -0.17
CA ASN A 17 9.72 -8.83 0.95
C ASN A 17 8.52 -7.88 1.02
N HIS A 18 8.05 -7.61 2.23
CA HIS A 18 6.95 -6.69 2.50
C HIS A 18 7.53 -5.36 2.97
N LEU A 19 7.46 -4.33 2.13
CA LEU A 19 7.84 -2.99 2.52
C LEU A 19 6.71 -2.37 3.33
N ILE A 20 7.02 -1.90 4.53
CA ILE A 20 6.04 -1.35 5.47
C ILE A 20 6.17 0.16 5.60
N ASP A 21 5.04 0.87 5.71
CA ASP A 21 5.02 2.29 6.05
C ASP A 21 5.26 2.49 7.55
N GLN A 22 6.46 2.96 7.92
CA GLN A 22 6.82 3.16 9.33
C GLN A 22 6.12 4.37 9.99
N THR A 23 5.43 5.20 9.21
CA THR A 23 4.60 6.28 9.74
C THR A 23 3.19 5.81 10.12
N SER A 24 2.86 4.55 9.82
CA SER A 24 1.55 3.98 10.14
C SER A 24 1.30 3.91 11.66
N PRO A 25 0.03 4.02 12.11
CA PRO A 25 -0.33 4.09 13.52
C PRO A 25 0.26 2.98 14.40
N GLU A 26 0.36 1.75 13.88
CA GLU A 26 0.87 0.56 14.58
C GLU A 26 2.34 0.69 15.01
N PHE A 27 3.13 1.48 14.29
CA PHE A 27 4.53 1.76 14.62
C PHE A 27 4.69 3.04 15.44
N ASN A 28 3.59 3.73 15.74
CA ASN A 28 3.55 5.03 16.40
C ASN A 28 2.61 5.01 17.64
N GLY A 29 2.61 3.90 18.37
CA GLY A 29 1.95 3.75 19.67
C GLY A 29 0.44 3.49 19.63
N LYS A 30 -0.14 3.23 18.46
CA LYS A 30 -1.55 2.87 18.30
C LYS A 30 -1.69 1.39 17.92
N LYS A 31 -2.90 0.85 18.03
CA LYS A 31 -3.19 -0.52 17.56
C LYS A 31 -3.19 -0.57 16.03
N PHE A 32 -2.76 -1.70 15.50
CA PHE A 32 -2.95 -2.03 14.08
C PHE A 32 -4.44 -2.15 13.75
N THR A 33 -4.85 -1.52 12.65
CA THR A 33 -6.23 -1.59 12.14
C THR A 33 -6.26 -1.93 10.65
N ARG A 34 -5.43 -1.22 9.87
CA ARG A 34 -5.19 -1.46 8.46
C ARG A 34 -3.77 -1.01 8.08
N THR A 35 -3.21 -1.56 7.02
CA THR A 35 -1.96 -1.09 6.44
C THR A 35 -1.88 -1.47 4.97
N TRP A 36 -1.28 -0.58 4.16
CA TRP A 36 -0.98 -0.85 2.76
C TRP A 36 0.48 -1.29 2.64
N ILE A 37 0.74 -2.34 1.86
CA ILE A 37 2.05 -2.95 1.70
C ILE A 37 2.44 -3.00 0.23
N TYR A 38 3.71 -2.70 -0.04
CA TYR A 38 4.33 -3.02 -1.33
C TYR A 38 5.16 -4.29 -1.19
N GLY A 39 4.73 -5.32 -1.91
CA GLY A 39 5.47 -6.55 -2.07
C GLY A 39 6.59 -6.40 -3.10
N VAL A 40 7.82 -6.76 -2.73
CA VAL A 40 8.98 -6.64 -3.62
C VAL A 40 9.80 -7.92 -3.74
N TYR A 41 10.26 -8.17 -4.96
CA TYR A 41 11.21 -9.22 -5.30
C TYR A 41 12.16 -8.70 -6.39
N ASP A 42 13.45 -9.01 -6.28
CA ASP A 42 14.49 -8.59 -7.23
C ASP A 42 14.46 -7.08 -7.56
N GLY A 43 14.29 -6.26 -6.53
CA GLY A 43 14.23 -4.79 -6.66
C GLY A 43 12.96 -4.25 -7.33
N ARG A 44 11.99 -5.10 -7.66
CA ARG A 44 10.73 -4.72 -8.34
C ARG A 44 9.55 -4.92 -7.40
N VAL A 45 8.54 -4.05 -7.53
CA VAL A 45 7.24 -4.27 -6.90
C VAL A 45 6.50 -5.34 -7.68
N THR A 46 6.10 -6.42 -7.01
CA THR A 46 5.43 -7.58 -7.61
C THR A 46 3.98 -7.70 -7.18
N PHE A 47 3.58 -7.13 -6.04
CA PHE A 47 2.20 -7.11 -5.58
C PHE A 47 1.88 -5.91 -4.68
N TYR A 48 0.59 -5.67 -4.52
CA TYR A 48 0.01 -4.79 -3.50
C TYR A 48 -0.79 -5.62 -2.52
N GLU A 49 -0.77 -5.23 -1.26
CA GLU A 49 -1.53 -5.89 -0.21
C GLU A 49 -2.16 -4.85 0.72
N GLU A 50 -3.46 -4.98 0.99
CA GLU A 50 -4.16 -4.25 2.03
C GLU A 50 -4.50 -5.24 3.14
N MET A 51 -3.76 -5.18 4.24
CA MET A 51 -4.11 -5.93 5.43
C MET A 51 -5.09 -5.11 6.26
N VAL A 52 -6.18 -5.74 6.71
CA VAL A 52 -7.19 -5.11 7.55
C VAL A 52 -7.61 -6.06 8.67
N THR A 53 -7.73 -5.52 9.89
CA THR A 53 -8.23 -6.29 11.03
C THR A 53 -9.73 -6.53 10.91
N ARG A 54 -10.18 -7.68 11.42
CA ARG A 54 -11.61 -8.00 11.50
C ARG A 54 -12.38 -6.98 12.33
N ASP A 55 -11.81 -6.50 13.43
CA ASP A 55 -12.45 -5.50 14.28
C ASP A 55 -12.69 -4.17 13.54
N TYR A 56 -11.73 -3.73 12.72
CA TYR A 56 -11.91 -2.54 11.89
C TYR A 56 -12.97 -2.75 10.80
N LEU A 57 -13.10 -3.96 10.23
CA LEU A 57 -14.22 -4.24 9.33
C LEU A 57 -15.55 -4.16 10.09
N LEU A 58 -15.67 -4.81 11.25
CA LEU A 58 -16.90 -4.83 12.03
C LEU A 58 -17.34 -3.47 12.58
N SER A 59 -16.44 -2.48 12.63
CA SER A 59 -16.82 -1.08 12.92
C SER A 59 -17.55 -0.39 11.75
N GLN A 60 -17.83 -1.11 10.66
CA GLN A 60 -18.56 -0.64 9.48
C GLN A 60 -17.97 0.64 8.86
N PRO A 61 -16.68 0.64 8.49
CA PRO A 61 -16.02 1.82 7.96
C PRO A 61 -16.64 2.25 6.63
N ALA A 62 -16.49 3.52 6.27
CA ALA A 62 -16.90 4.06 4.98
C ALA A 62 -15.84 5.07 4.49
N THR A 63 -14.60 4.62 4.38
CA THR A 63 -13.44 5.51 4.25
C THR A 63 -12.48 5.05 3.16
N CYS A 64 -11.88 6.04 2.48
CA CYS A 64 -10.77 5.84 1.56
C CYS A 64 -9.51 6.49 2.09
N PHE A 65 -8.38 5.90 1.74
CA PHE A 65 -7.07 6.34 2.15
C PHE A 65 -6.20 6.55 0.91
N PRO A 66 -5.39 7.63 0.86
CA PRO A 66 -4.46 7.82 -0.23
C PRO A 66 -3.39 6.73 -0.22
N VAL A 67 -3.07 6.20 -1.39
CA VAL A 67 -1.96 5.27 -1.59
C VAL A 67 -0.69 6.08 -1.83
N LYS A 68 0.24 5.99 -0.87
CA LYS A 68 1.57 6.60 -0.94
C LYS A 68 2.43 5.92 -2.01
N SER A 69 2.27 6.37 -3.24
CA SER A 69 2.87 5.75 -4.44
C SER A 69 4.35 6.12 -4.64
N PRO A 70 5.15 5.24 -5.27
CA PRO A 70 6.50 5.60 -5.71
C PRO A 70 6.45 6.68 -6.81
N ARG A 71 7.46 7.56 -6.85
CA ARG A 71 7.55 8.67 -7.82
C ARG A 71 7.71 8.21 -9.28
N ALA A 72 8.30 7.04 -9.51
CA ALA A 72 8.42 6.40 -10.81
C ALA A 72 7.81 4.99 -10.79
N VAL A 73 7.39 4.50 -11.96
CA VAL A 73 6.90 3.13 -12.17
C VAL A 73 7.71 2.47 -13.28
N GLY A 74 7.93 1.17 -13.17
CA GLY A 74 8.72 0.42 -14.16
C GLY A 74 7.94 -0.02 -15.40
N ILE A 75 6.60 0.06 -15.35
CA ILE A 75 5.69 -0.37 -16.42
C ILE A 75 4.66 0.74 -16.63
N SER A 76 4.35 1.12 -17.87
CA SER A 76 3.28 2.07 -18.15
C SER A 76 1.93 1.41 -17.89
N GLY A 77 1.00 2.13 -17.25
CA GLY A 77 -0.32 1.58 -16.97
C GLY A 77 -1.11 2.38 -15.96
N TYR A 78 -2.25 1.84 -15.56
CA TYR A 78 -3.13 2.43 -14.57
C TYR A 78 -2.75 1.95 -13.17
N TYR A 79 -2.46 2.90 -12.27
CA TYR A 79 -2.07 2.63 -10.90
C TYR A 79 -3.07 3.21 -9.91
N PRO A 80 -3.44 2.50 -8.84
CA PRO A 80 -4.43 2.99 -7.89
C PRO A 80 -3.86 4.16 -7.09
N THR A 81 -4.71 5.16 -6.83
CA THR A 81 -4.34 6.30 -5.97
C THR A 81 -5.02 6.21 -4.61
N GLN A 82 -5.99 5.32 -4.46
CA GLN A 82 -6.78 5.14 -3.24
C GLN A 82 -6.96 3.66 -2.91
N SER A 83 -6.94 3.36 -1.61
CA SER A 83 -7.41 2.11 -1.03
C SER A 83 -8.63 2.42 -0.17
N CYS A 84 -9.75 1.76 -0.43
CA CYS A 84 -11.02 2.05 0.22
C CYS A 84 -11.54 0.83 0.96
N ILE A 85 -12.07 1.05 2.16
CA ILE A 85 -12.69 0.03 2.99
C ILE A 85 -14.07 0.53 3.36
N ARG A 86 -15.10 -0.15 2.86
CA ARG A 86 -16.50 0.27 3.02
C ARG A 86 -17.40 -0.88 3.42
N TYR A 87 -18.28 -0.66 4.39
CA TYR A 87 -19.47 -1.45 4.60
C TYR A 87 -20.64 -0.86 3.82
N ARG A 88 -21.38 -1.71 3.10
CA ARG A 88 -22.54 -1.34 2.29
C ARG A 88 -23.80 -1.93 2.90
N SER A 89 -24.50 -1.12 3.70
CA SER A 89 -25.68 -1.57 4.47
C SER A 89 -26.80 -2.16 3.60
N GLN A 90 -27.02 -1.63 2.39
CA GLN A 90 -28.05 -2.11 1.47
C GLN A 90 -27.80 -3.56 1.00
N ALA A 91 -26.53 -3.95 0.87
CA ALA A 91 -26.11 -5.27 0.41
C ALA A 91 -25.56 -6.17 1.53
N ASN A 92 -25.42 -5.64 2.75
CA ASN A 92 -24.76 -6.29 3.88
C ASN A 92 -23.36 -6.84 3.51
N GLU A 93 -22.55 -6.02 2.84
CA GLU A 93 -21.25 -6.41 2.30
C GLU A 93 -20.13 -5.49 2.80
N TYR A 94 -18.94 -6.06 3.02
CA TYR A 94 -17.70 -5.31 3.17
C TYR A 94 -16.90 -5.34 1.87
N SER A 95 -16.56 -4.19 1.32
CA SER A 95 -15.69 -4.05 0.16
C SER A 95 -14.33 -3.48 0.58
N VAL A 96 -13.25 -4.14 0.16
CA VAL A 96 -11.88 -3.63 0.17
C VAL A 96 -11.46 -3.46 -1.28
N SER A 97 -11.24 -2.22 -1.72
CA SER A 97 -11.05 -1.89 -3.13
C SER A 97 -9.87 -0.96 -3.37
N MET A 98 -9.23 -1.15 -4.52
CA MET A 98 -8.32 -0.18 -5.12
C MET A 98 -9.13 0.72 -6.05
N GLU A 99 -8.95 2.04 -5.92
CA GLU A 99 -9.75 3.03 -6.65
C GLU A 99 -8.88 4.20 -7.15
N GLY A 100 -9.49 5.07 -7.97
CA GLY A 100 -8.85 6.29 -8.47
C GLY A 100 -7.65 6.02 -9.37
N PHE A 101 -7.75 5.01 -10.23
CA PHE A 101 -6.64 4.62 -11.09
C PHE A 101 -6.19 5.75 -12.02
N ALA A 102 -4.90 6.10 -11.96
CA ALA A 102 -4.29 7.11 -12.80
C ALA A 102 -3.30 6.46 -13.78
N LEU A 103 -3.36 6.88 -15.04
CA LEU A 103 -2.38 6.47 -16.05
C LEU A 103 -1.01 7.05 -15.68
N ARG A 104 0.01 6.19 -15.70
CA ARG A 104 1.40 6.58 -15.47
C ARG A 104 2.27 5.97 -16.55
N GLU A 105 3.19 6.78 -17.05
CA GLU A 105 4.23 6.29 -17.96
C GLU A 105 5.40 5.71 -17.18
N ALA A 106 5.99 4.65 -17.73
CA ALA A 106 7.22 4.08 -17.21
C ALA A 106 8.34 5.11 -17.24
N SER A 107 9.09 5.19 -16.14
CA SER A 107 10.25 6.05 -16.03
C SER A 107 11.29 5.45 -15.11
N ALA A 108 12.55 5.83 -15.32
CA ALA A 108 13.61 5.44 -14.41
C ALA A 108 13.32 6.01 -13.00
N PRO A 109 13.63 5.27 -11.92
CA PRO A 109 13.60 5.84 -10.58
C PRO A 109 14.56 7.03 -10.52
N GLU A 110 14.22 8.04 -9.70
CA GLU A 110 15.13 9.17 -9.48
C GLU A 110 16.51 8.66 -9.01
N ALA A 111 17.56 9.25 -9.58
CA ALA A 111 18.91 8.98 -9.15
C ALA A 111 19.05 9.32 -7.66
N ILE A 112 19.64 8.41 -6.88
CA ILE A 112 20.00 8.69 -5.49
C ILE A 112 21.06 9.79 -5.53
N ARG A 113 20.68 11.02 -5.18
CA ARG A 113 21.61 12.13 -5.08
C ARG A 113 22.42 11.92 -3.80
N VAL A 114 23.63 11.39 -3.93
CA VAL A 114 24.59 11.36 -2.83
C VAL A 114 25.22 12.74 -2.77
N GLU A 115 24.71 13.58 -1.87
CA GLU A 115 25.41 14.82 -1.52
C GLU A 115 26.72 14.42 -0.82
N ARG A 116 27.84 14.92 -1.35
CA ARG A 116 29.18 14.73 -0.78
C ARG A 116 29.42 15.70 0.36
#